data_AF-A0A7K3CXS4-F1
#
_entry.id   AF-A0A7K3CXS4-F1
#
_cell.length_a   1.000
_cell.length_b   1.000
_cell.length_c   1.000
_cell.angle_alpha   90.00
_cell.angle_beta   90.00
_cell.angle_gamma   90.00
#
_symmetry.space_group_name_H-M   'P 1'
#
loop_
_entity.id
_entity.type
_entity.pdbx_description
1 polymer ?
#
loop_
_entity_poly.entity_id
_entity_poly.type
_entity_poly.pdbx_seq_one_letter_code
_entity_poly.pdbx_strand_id
1 'polypeptide(L)' 'VDAVHGVRVFADLVPGVLVDTEPGAMEALLQLEAAAAELPAFHAVATQLHVLGEARETSGA' A
#
# COMPACT_ATOMS: atom_id res chain seq x y z
N VAL A 1 -8.34 12.58 -8.27
CA VAL A 1 -7.62 11.35 -7.91
C VAL A 1 -8.67 10.44 -7.37
N ASP A 2 -8.85 9.30 -8.03
CA ASP A 2 -10.02 8.46 -7.82
C ASP A 2 -9.72 7.38 -6.80
N ALA A 3 -8.44 6.98 -6.74
CA ALA A 3 -7.93 6.10 -5.72
C ALA A 3 -6.47 6.44 -5.39
N VAL A 4 -6.10 6.24 -4.14
CA VAL A 4 -4.72 6.28 -3.66
C VAL A 4 -4.52 5.06 -2.79
N HIS A 5 -3.48 4.28 -3.09
CA HIS A 5 -3.12 3.10 -2.33
C HIS A 5 -1.71 3.21 -1.78
N GLY A 6 -1.54 2.88 -0.50
CA GLY A 6 -0.23 2.66 0.10
C GLY A 6 0.43 1.39 -0.43
N VAL A 7 1.70 1.46 -0.80
CA VAL A 7 2.48 0.30 -1.25
C VAL A 7 3.62 0.07 -0.27
N ARG A 8 3.72 -1.16 0.23
CA ARG A 8 4.73 -1.61 1.21
C ARG A 8 4.69 -0.74 2.46
N VAL A 9 3.54 -0.71 3.12
CA VAL A 9 3.29 0.06 4.34
C VAL A 9 4.06 -0.51 5.52
N PHE A 10 4.19 -1.84 5.59
CA PHE A 10 4.83 -2.54 6.70
C PHE A 10 6.02 -3.39 6.27
N ALA A 11 6.11 -3.78 5.00
CA ALA A 11 7.12 -4.71 4.50
C ALA A 11 8.57 -4.22 4.70
N ASP A 12 8.77 -2.89 4.76
CA ASP A 12 10.07 -2.29 5.07
C ASP A 12 10.35 -2.15 6.57
N LEU A 13 9.29 -2.21 7.39
CA LEU A 13 9.34 -1.98 8.83
C LEU A 13 9.38 -3.29 9.63
N VAL A 14 8.89 -4.39 9.04
CA VAL A 14 8.87 -5.70 9.67
C VAL A 14 10.26 -6.34 9.56
N PRO A 15 10.89 -6.75 10.67
CA PRO A 15 12.14 -7.50 10.65
C PRO A 15 12.00 -8.81 9.85
N GLY A 16 12.86 -9.01 8.85
CA GLY A 16 12.81 -10.19 7.97
C GLY A 16 12.82 -11.53 8.71
N VAL A 17 13.55 -11.62 9.82
CA VAL A 17 13.60 -12.83 10.67
C VAL A 17 12.22 -13.28 11.13
N LEU A 18 11.28 -12.37 11.42
CA LEU A 18 9.94 -12.74 11.86
C LEU A 18 9.14 -13.37 10.71
N VAL A 19 9.35 -12.90 9.48
CA VAL A 19 8.69 -13.45 8.29
C VAL A 19 9.30 -14.80 7.91
N ASP A 20 10.60 -14.97 8.13
CA ASP A 20 11.35 -16.18 7.76
C ASP A 20 11.12 -17.35 8.73
N THR A 21 10.85 -17.08 10.01
CA THR A 21 10.77 -18.13 11.05
C THR A 21 9.35 -18.50 11.45
N GLU A 22 8.39 -17.58 11.33
CA GLU A 22 7.02 -17.81 11.78
C GLU A 22 6.16 -18.40 10.65
N PRO A 23 5.59 -19.61 10.83
CA PRO A 23 4.73 -20.22 9.81
C PRO A 23 3.55 -19.32 9.44
N GLY A 24 3.40 -19.03 8.15
CA GLY A 24 2.30 -18.21 7.63
C GLY A 24 2.48 -16.69 7.81
N ALA A 25 3.59 -16.22 8.41
CA ALA A 25 3.80 -14.80 8.62
C ALA A 25 3.85 -13.98 7.32
N MET A 26 4.39 -14.56 6.23
CA MET A 26 4.34 -13.91 4.91
C MET A 26 2.90 -13.64 4.46
N GLU A 27 2.00 -14.61 4.61
CA GLU A 27 0.62 -14.46 4.18
C GLU A 27 -0.17 -13.50 5.08
N ALA A 28 0.08 -13.55 6.38
CA ALA A 28 -0.46 -12.57 7.32
C ALA A 28 0.02 -11.14 7.01
N LEU A 29 1.29 -10.97 6.65
CA LEU A 29 1.84 -9.67 6.24
C LEU A 29 1.19 -9.18 4.94
N LEU A 30 0.98 -10.05 3.96
CA LEU A 30 0.27 -9.69 2.72
C LEU A 30 -1.18 -9.25 2.99
N GLN A 31 -1.91 -9.94 3.87
CA GLN A 31 -3.27 -9.56 4.25
C GLN A 31 -3.30 -8.21 4.97
N LEU A 32 -2.35 -7.98 5.87
CA LEU A 32 -2.21 -6.70 6.57
C LEU A 32 -1.89 -5.55 5.60
N GLU A 33 -0.98 -5.77 4.66
CA GLU A 33 -0.62 -4.80 3.62
C GLU A 33 -1.82 -4.44 2.75
N ALA A 34 -2.58 -5.43 2.29
CA ALA A 34 -3.77 -5.19 1.48
C ALA A 34 -4.81 -4.35 2.24
N ALA A 35 -5.06 -4.67 3.52
CA ALA A 35 -5.99 -3.91 4.34
C ALA A 35 -5.50 -2.47 4.60
N ALA A 36 -4.20 -2.27 4.80
CA ALA A 36 -3.63 -0.95 5.07
C ALA A 36 -3.50 -0.08 3.81
N ALA A 37 -3.34 -0.70 2.64
CA ALA A 37 -3.21 0.00 1.36
C ALA A 37 -4.41 0.92 1.08
N GLU A 38 -5.61 0.55 1.51
CA GLU A 38 -6.85 1.34 1.28
C GLU A 38 -7.08 2.45 2.31
N LEU A 39 -6.27 2.52 3.37
CA LEU A 39 -6.50 3.42 4.50
C LEU A 39 -5.61 4.68 4.42
N PRO A 40 -6.19 5.88 4.25
CA PRO A 40 -5.41 7.12 4.11
C PRO A 40 -4.49 7.44 5.29
N ALA A 41 -4.82 6.93 6.48
CA ALA A 41 -4.00 7.08 7.68
C ALA A 41 -2.58 6.51 7.53
N PHE A 42 -2.37 5.54 6.63
CA PHE A 42 -1.07 4.92 6.40
C PHE A 42 -0.27 5.52 5.24
N HIS A 43 -0.81 6.50 4.50
CA HIS A 43 -0.11 7.10 3.36
C HIS A 43 1.23 7.73 3.72
N ALA A 44 1.35 8.31 4.92
CA ALA A 44 2.57 8.98 5.37
C ALA A 44 3.73 8.01 5.68
N VAL A 45 3.42 6.73 5.93
CA VAL A 45 4.41 5.69 6.25
C VAL A 45 4.63 4.72 5.10
N ALA A 46 3.74 4.72 4.09
CA ALA A 46 3.90 3.91 2.90
C ALA A 46 5.19 4.31 2.16
N THR A 47 6.01 3.32 1.82
CA THR A 47 7.25 3.57 1.06
C THR A 47 6.95 4.15 -0.32
N GLN A 48 5.80 3.81 -0.90
CA GLN A 48 5.33 4.39 -2.16
C GLN A 48 3.81 4.58 -2.12
N LEU A 49 3.30 5.46 -2.98
CA LEU A 49 1.87 5.66 -3.21
C LEU A 49 1.53 5.34 -4.66
N HIS A 50 0.54 4.47 -4.88
CA HIS A 50 -0.05 4.24 -6.19
C HIS A 50 -1.31 5.10 -6.32
N VAL A 51 -1.28 6.08 -7.22
CA VAL A 51 -2.37 7.02 -7.45
C VAL A 51 -3.03 6.75 -8.80
N LEU A 52 -4.35 6.58 -8.80
CA LEU A 52 -5.18 6.63 -9.99
C LEU A 52 -5.79 8.03 -10.13
N GLY A 53 -5.69 8.63 -11.30
CA GLY A 53 -6.33 9.91 -11.59
C GLY A 53 -6.99 9.92 -12.96
N GLU A 54 -8.08 10.66 -13.08
CA GLU A 54 -8.75 10.92 -14.35
C GLU A 54 -7.99 11.94 -15.18
N ALA A 55 -7.89 11.68 -16.49
CA ALA A 55 -7.50 12.68 -17.44
C ALA A 55 -8.64 13.69 -17.57
N ARG A 56 -8.34 14.98 -17.40
CA ARG A 56 -9.30 16.02 -17.76
C ARG A 56 -9.42 16.06 -19.28
N GLU A 57 -10.60 15.76 -19.81
CA GLU A 57 -10.92 16.17 -21.17
C GLU A 57 -10.87 17.69 -21.21
N THR A 58 -9.88 18.25 -21.92
CA THR A 58 -9.96 19.63 -22.36
C THR A 58 -11.09 19.67 -23.37
N SER A 59 -12.27 20.14 -22.96
CA SER A 59 -13.35 20.49 -23.89
C SER A 59 -12.81 21.58 -24.82
N GLY A 60 -12.35 21.16 -25.99
CA GLY A 60 -11.91 22.04 -27.06
C GLY A 60 -13.13 22.77 -27.60
N ALA A 61 -13.08 24.09 -27.45
CA ALA A 61 -13.92 25.06 -28.15
C ALA A 61 -13.70 25.02 -29.67
#